data_AF-A0A100WMD7-F1
#
_entry.id   AF-A0A100WMD7-F1
#
_cell.length_a   1.000
_cell.length_b   1.000
_cell.length_c   1.000
_cell.angle_alpha   90.00
_cell.angle_beta   90.00
_cell.angle_gamma   90.00
#
_symmetry.space_group_name_H-M   'P 1'
#
loop_
_entity.id
_entity.type
_entity.pdbx_description
1 polymer ?
#
loop_
_entity_poly.entity_id
_entity_poly.type
_entity_poly.pdbx_seq_one_letter_code
_entity_poly.pdbx_strand_id
1 'polypeptide(L)'
;MTDTMTTEPTREELLHELNKVQAKLDKARRREAAAAIAYASTPDGAAETFRRLELTRDEQERKALKTTYLAGLAMAGDEYEERLTRGNADDNDGPLAVIPVGPFRDPLAKALVEQRIMATFRTTPSSVETNTVSVTLLRLLPDQQTRKRMRLEAAAELGVISTNLTEVMATAWLDPATQRRLRTFLEDSAEPIDTALQQRDNR
;
A
#
# COMPACT_ATOMS: atom_id res chain seq x y z
N MET A 1 -44.51 41.64 17.73
CA MET A 1 -44.03 40.35 18.24
C MET A 1 -44.38 39.33 17.18
N THR A 2 -43.41 38.93 16.36
CA THR A 2 -43.59 37.93 15.31
C THR A 2 -43.39 36.55 15.92
N ASP A 3 -44.51 35.85 16.17
CA ASP A 3 -44.51 34.43 16.50
C ASP A 3 -44.04 33.65 15.27
N THR A 4 -42.77 33.25 15.28
CA THR A 4 -42.28 32.15 14.45
C THR A 4 -42.91 30.86 14.99
N MET A 5 -44.11 30.54 14.51
CA MET A 5 -44.66 29.19 14.68
C MET A 5 -43.80 28.23 13.86
N THR A 6 -42.78 27.63 14.47
CA THR A 6 -42.14 26.43 13.94
C THR A 6 -43.19 25.32 13.92
N THR A 7 -43.79 25.11 12.77
CA THR A 7 -44.70 23.99 12.51
C THR A 7 -43.87 22.71 12.65
N GLU A 8 -44.24 21.84 13.58
CA GLU A 8 -43.54 20.56 13.74
C GLU A 8 -43.69 19.75 12.44
N PRO A 9 -42.58 19.23 11.89
CA PRO A 9 -42.63 18.47 10.65
C PRO A 9 -43.48 17.20 10.85
N THR A 10 -44.34 16.94 9.88
CA THR A 10 -45.20 15.76 9.89
C THR A 10 -44.37 14.48 9.78
N ARG A 11 -44.92 13.36 10.24
CA ARG A 11 -44.27 12.04 10.13
C ARG A 11 -43.88 11.71 8.67
N GLU A 12 -44.70 12.10 7.70
CA GLU A 12 -44.44 11.87 6.28
C GLU A 12 -43.25 12.70 5.77
N GLU A 13 -43.16 13.97 6.18
CA GLU A 13 -42.01 14.83 5.87
C GLU A 13 -40.72 14.30 6.51
N LEU A 14 -40.79 13.83 7.76
CA LEU A 14 -39.66 13.21 8.44
C LEU A 14 -39.20 11.91 7.75
N LEU A 15 -40.13 11.06 7.31
CA LEU A 15 -39.81 9.85 6.56
C LEU A 15 -39.21 10.18 5.18
N HIS A 16 -39.73 11.21 4.51
CA HIS A 16 -39.18 11.67 3.23
C HIS A 16 -37.75 12.20 3.39
N GLU A 17 -37.49 13.04 4.39
CA GLU A 17 -36.15 13.56 4.67
C GLU A 17 -35.20 12.44 5.12
N LEU A 18 -35.67 11.48 5.93
CA LEU A 18 -34.88 10.30 6.29
C LEU A 18 -34.43 9.51 5.05
N ASN A 19 -35.35 9.22 4.12
CA ASN A 19 -35.04 8.51 2.88
C ASN A 19 -34.03 9.27 2.02
N LYS A 20 -34.16 10.59 1.93
CA LYS A 20 -33.25 11.47 1.19
C LYS A 20 -31.86 11.50 1.82
N VAL A 21 -31.77 11.54 3.15
CA VAL A 21 -30.50 11.46 3.88
C VAL A 21 -29.85 10.09 3.69
N GLN A 22 -30.62 9.00 3.78
CA GLN A 22 -30.13 7.64 3.52
C GLN A 22 -29.57 7.50 2.10
N ALA A 23 -30.28 7.99 1.08
CA ALA A 23 -29.80 7.96 -0.30
C ALA A 23 -28.49 8.77 -0.49
N LYS A 24 -28.37 9.93 0.18
CA LYS A 24 -27.13 10.72 0.17
C LYS A 24 -25.98 9.97 0.85
N LEU A 25 -26.24 9.32 1.98
CA LEU A 25 -25.26 8.53 2.73
C LEU A 25 -24.76 7.34 1.89
N ASP A 26 -25.65 6.61 1.24
CA ASP A 26 -25.29 5.48 0.38
C ASP A 26 -24.44 5.94 -0.81
N LYS A 27 -24.79 7.07 -1.42
CA LYS A 27 -23.99 7.67 -2.49
C LYS A 27 -22.61 8.08 -2.00
N ALA A 28 -22.51 8.66 -0.80
CA ALA A 28 -21.23 9.04 -0.21
C ALA A 28 -20.36 7.80 0.08
N ARG A 29 -20.92 6.75 0.67
CA ARG A 29 -20.23 5.48 0.92
C ARG A 29 -19.71 4.82 -0.36
N ARG A 30 -20.50 4.82 -1.43
CA ARG A 30 -20.05 4.30 -2.74
C ARG A 30 -18.88 5.10 -3.30
N ARG A 31 -18.90 6.43 -3.15
CA ARG A 31 -17.80 7.31 -3.59
C ARG A 31 -16.54 7.08 -2.78
N GLU A 32 -16.67 6.95 -1.47
CA GLU A 32 -15.56 6.63 -0.58
C GLU A 32 -14.94 5.28 -0.94
N ALA A 33 -15.76 4.24 -1.14
CA ALA A 33 -15.28 2.92 -1.56
C ALA A 33 -14.56 2.97 -2.92
N ALA A 34 -15.11 3.69 -3.91
CA ALA A 34 -14.46 3.86 -5.20
C ALA A 34 -13.13 4.63 -5.10
N ALA A 35 -13.06 5.67 -4.27
CA ALA A 35 -11.83 6.41 -4.02
C ALA A 35 -10.78 5.55 -3.31
N ALA A 36 -11.19 4.69 -2.37
CA ALA A 36 -10.30 3.75 -1.70
C ALA A 36 -9.71 2.72 -2.69
N ILE A 37 -10.52 2.22 -3.63
CA ILE A 37 -10.05 1.32 -4.71
C ILE A 37 -9.07 2.05 -5.63
N ALA A 38 -9.42 3.26 -6.08
CA ALA A 38 -8.55 4.07 -6.94
C ALA A 38 -7.24 4.47 -6.25
N TYR A 39 -7.25 4.65 -4.93
CA TYR A 39 -6.01 4.83 -4.18
C TYR A 39 -5.20 3.53 -4.14
N ALA A 40 -5.85 2.40 -3.84
CA ALA A 40 -5.23 1.07 -3.76
C ALA A 40 -4.66 0.55 -5.10
N SER A 41 -5.02 1.15 -6.25
CA SER A 41 -4.40 0.85 -7.54
C SER A 41 -3.06 1.56 -7.76
N THR A 42 -2.72 2.56 -6.94
CA THR A 42 -1.41 3.22 -6.98
C THR A 42 -0.38 2.41 -6.18
N PRO A 43 0.93 2.51 -6.48
CA PRO A 43 1.97 1.84 -5.70
C PRO A 43 1.90 2.14 -4.19
N ASP A 44 1.67 3.41 -3.83
CA ASP A 44 1.58 3.80 -2.42
C ASP A 44 0.33 3.25 -1.76
N GLY A 45 -0.83 3.41 -2.39
CA GLY A 45 -2.08 2.96 -1.82
C GLY A 45 -2.16 1.44 -1.75
N ALA A 46 -1.57 0.71 -2.70
CA ALA A 46 -1.44 -0.75 -2.63
C ALA A 46 -0.61 -1.14 -1.40
N ALA A 47 0.58 -0.56 -1.23
CA ALA A 47 1.46 -0.80 -0.09
C ALA A 47 0.78 -0.48 1.26
N GLU A 48 0.17 0.68 1.39
CA GLU A 48 -0.50 1.12 2.62
C GLU A 48 -1.73 0.26 2.94
N THR A 49 -2.57 -0.02 1.94
CA THR A 49 -3.77 -0.87 2.12
C THR A 49 -3.38 -2.29 2.52
N PHE A 50 -2.35 -2.85 1.87
CA PHE A 50 -1.85 -4.17 2.21
C PHE A 50 -1.23 -4.21 3.61
N ARG A 51 -0.45 -3.19 4.01
CA ARG A 51 0.09 -3.12 5.37
C ARG A 51 -1.01 -3.04 6.42
N ARG A 52 -2.08 -2.30 6.17
CA ARG A 52 -3.26 -2.30 7.06
C ARG A 52 -3.91 -3.68 7.13
N LEU A 53 -4.02 -4.37 5.99
CA LEU A 53 -4.55 -5.73 5.92
C LEU A 53 -3.70 -6.73 6.73
N GLU A 54 -2.37 -6.61 6.69
CA GLU A 54 -1.45 -7.44 7.49
C GLU A 54 -1.65 -7.22 9.00
N LEU A 55 -1.89 -5.98 9.42
CA LEU A 55 -1.91 -5.58 10.83
C LEU A 55 -3.29 -5.67 11.51
N THR A 56 -4.38 -5.57 10.75
CA THR A 56 -5.72 -5.56 11.35
C THR A 56 -6.04 -6.89 12.05
N ARG A 57 -6.73 -6.81 13.19
CA ARG A 57 -7.24 -7.98 13.93
C ARG A 57 -8.75 -8.13 13.83
N ASP A 58 -9.43 -7.13 13.28
CA ASP A 58 -10.87 -7.19 13.04
C ASP A 58 -11.13 -7.92 11.72
N GLU A 59 -11.92 -8.99 11.77
CA GLU A 59 -12.23 -9.80 10.59
C GLU A 59 -13.11 -9.03 9.58
N GLN A 60 -13.97 -8.13 10.06
CA GLN A 60 -14.80 -7.30 9.17
C GLN A 60 -13.93 -6.28 8.44
N GLU A 61 -13.05 -5.58 9.16
CA GLU A 61 -12.07 -4.68 8.55
C GLU A 61 -11.14 -5.44 7.60
N ARG A 62 -10.64 -6.61 8.00
CA ARG A 62 -9.79 -7.48 7.17
C ARG A 62 -10.46 -7.82 5.85
N LYS A 63 -11.73 -8.23 5.88
CA LYS A 63 -12.50 -8.54 4.66
C LYS A 63 -12.67 -7.30 3.77
N ALA A 64 -12.96 -6.15 4.37
CA ALA A 64 -13.11 -4.89 3.63
C ALA A 64 -11.77 -4.48 2.97
N LEU A 65 -10.67 -4.46 3.72
CA LEU A 65 -9.34 -4.14 3.21
C LEU A 65 -8.87 -5.10 2.12
N LYS A 66 -9.12 -6.41 2.28
CA LYS A 66 -8.81 -7.41 1.26
C LYS A 66 -9.58 -7.15 -0.03
N THR A 67 -10.87 -6.80 0.09
CA THR A 67 -11.71 -6.47 -1.08
C THR A 67 -11.19 -5.24 -1.80
N THR A 68 -10.89 -4.17 -1.06
CA THR A 68 -10.32 -2.93 -1.62
C THR A 68 -8.97 -3.17 -2.27
N TYR A 69 -8.08 -3.94 -1.62
CA TYR A 69 -6.75 -4.26 -2.13
C TYR A 69 -6.82 -5.03 -3.46
N LEU A 70 -7.60 -6.11 -3.51
CA LEU A 70 -7.73 -6.92 -4.72
C LEU A 70 -8.39 -6.14 -5.87
N ALA A 71 -9.40 -5.32 -5.57
CA ALA A 71 -10.01 -4.44 -6.56
C ALA A 71 -9.03 -3.37 -7.07
N GLY A 72 -8.18 -2.82 -6.19
CA GLY A 72 -7.12 -1.88 -6.57
C GLY A 72 -6.08 -2.53 -7.49
N LEU A 73 -5.61 -3.74 -7.17
CA LEU A 73 -4.69 -4.47 -8.05
C LEU A 73 -5.31 -4.81 -9.40
N ALA A 74 -6.59 -5.22 -9.43
CA ALA A 74 -7.30 -5.48 -10.67
C ALA A 74 -7.38 -4.22 -11.54
N MET A 75 -7.74 -3.08 -10.95
CA MET A 75 -7.77 -1.79 -11.65
C MET A 75 -6.38 -1.38 -12.19
N ALA A 76 -5.31 -1.61 -11.43
CA ALA A 76 -3.95 -1.36 -11.89
C ALA A 76 -3.54 -2.28 -13.05
N GLY A 77 -4.04 -3.53 -13.05
CA GLY A 77 -3.88 -4.48 -14.15
C GLY A 77 -4.63 -4.02 -15.41
N ASP A 78 -5.90 -3.63 -15.27
CA ASP A 78 -6.72 -3.13 -16.38
C ASP A 78 -6.08 -1.91 -17.05
N GLU A 79 -5.52 -0.98 -16.27
CA GLU A 79 -4.78 0.18 -16.78
C GLU A 79 -3.54 -0.25 -17.59
N TYR A 80 -2.80 -1.25 -17.10
CA TYR A 80 -1.62 -1.77 -17.79
C TYR A 80 -2.01 -2.44 -19.12
N GLU A 81 -3.06 -3.26 -19.15
CA GLU A 81 -3.58 -3.87 -20.37
C GLU A 81 -4.07 -2.81 -21.37
N GLU A 82 -4.69 -1.74 -20.90
CA GLU A 82 -5.09 -0.60 -21.74
C GLU A 82 -3.87 0.10 -22.37
N ARG A 83 -2.74 0.21 -21.65
CA ARG A 83 -1.49 0.74 -22.21
C ARG A 83 -0.88 -0.21 -23.23
N LEU A 84 -0.89 -1.52 -22.98
CA LEU A 84 -0.42 -2.55 -23.90
C LEU A 84 -1.18 -2.49 -25.22
N THR A 85 -2.52 -2.49 -25.16
CA THR A 85 -3.37 -2.43 -26.36
C THR A 85 -3.17 -1.16 -27.18
N ARG A 86 -2.78 -0.05 -26.54
CA ARG A 86 -2.48 1.22 -27.21
C ARG A 86 -1.04 1.34 -27.71
N GLY A 87 -0.16 0.38 -27.39
CA GLY A 87 1.26 0.44 -27.72
C GLY A 87 2.04 1.50 -26.92
N ASN A 88 1.53 1.87 -25.73
CA ASN A 88 2.13 2.88 -24.84
C ASN A 88 2.83 2.26 -23.62
N ALA A 89 2.92 0.94 -23.53
CA ALA A 89 3.58 0.25 -22.43
C ALA A 89 5.08 0.14 -22.70
N ASP A 90 5.89 0.49 -21.70
CA ASP A 90 7.35 0.30 -21.72
C ASP A 90 7.75 -1.07 -21.16
N ASP A 91 8.99 -1.50 -21.39
CA ASP A 91 9.58 -2.74 -20.83
C ASP A 91 9.67 -2.76 -19.30
N ASN A 92 9.41 -1.62 -18.66
CA ASN A 92 9.38 -1.44 -17.21
C ASN A 92 7.95 -1.35 -16.65
N ASP A 93 6.93 -1.39 -17.51
CA ASP A 93 5.54 -1.50 -17.10
C ASP A 93 5.17 -2.98 -16.88
N GLY A 94 4.20 -3.20 -16.00
CA GLY A 94 3.77 -4.54 -15.64
C GLY A 94 2.76 -4.54 -14.51
N PRO A 95 2.16 -5.70 -14.18
CA PRO A 95 1.23 -5.83 -13.07
C PRO A 95 1.85 -5.38 -11.75
N LEU A 96 1.10 -4.60 -10.97
CA LEU A 96 1.52 -4.11 -9.65
C LEU A 96 1.40 -5.22 -8.60
N ALA A 97 2.40 -5.34 -7.74
CA ALA A 97 2.38 -6.22 -6.58
C ALA A 97 3.00 -5.56 -5.34
N VAL A 98 2.57 -5.99 -4.16
CA VAL A 98 3.12 -5.57 -2.86
C VAL A 98 3.99 -6.68 -2.30
N ILE A 99 5.11 -6.32 -1.67
CA ILE A 99 5.95 -7.27 -0.94
C ILE A 99 5.44 -7.36 0.51
N PRO A 100 5.02 -8.54 0.99
CA PRO A 100 4.64 -8.73 2.39
C PRO A 100 5.78 -8.38 3.34
N VAL A 101 5.47 -7.88 4.53
CA VAL A 101 6.53 -7.47 5.46
C VAL A 101 7.39 -8.66 5.89
N GLY A 102 6.76 -9.82 6.06
CA GLY A 102 7.39 -11.02 6.63
C GLY A 102 6.84 -11.35 8.02
N PRO A 103 7.42 -12.34 8.70
CA PRO A 103 6.91 -12.82 9.97
C PRO A 103 7.12 -11.79 11.09
N PHE A 104 6.07 -11.40 11.82
CA PHE A 104 6.15 -10.43 12.92
C PHE A 104 7.02 -10.86 14.13
N ARG A 105 7.52 -12.11 14.13
CA ARG A 105 8.52 -12.57 15.11
C ARG A 105 9.94 -12.10 14.76
N ASP A 106 10.18 -11.75 13.50
CA ASP A 106 11.41 -11.13 13.04
C ASP A 106 11.51 -9.69 13.59
N PRO A 107 12.58 -9.34 14.33
CA PRO A 107 12.79 -7.98 14.81
C PRO A 107 12.73 -6.93 13.70
N LEU A 108 13.22 -7.28 12.51
CA LEU A 108 13.21 -6.39 11.35
C LEU A 108 11.79 -6.14 10.85
N ALA A 109 10.90 -7.14 10.88
CA ALA A 109 9.50 -6.95 10.48
C ALA A 109 8.83 -5.90 11.36
N LYS A 110 9.06 -5.98 12.68
CA LYS A 110 8.54 -5.02 13.65
C LYS A 110 9.10 -3.62 13.39
N ALA A 111 10.41 -3.49 13.20
CA ALA A 111 11.03 -2.19 12.89
C ALA A 111 10.49 -1.60 11.59
N LEU A 112 10.35 -2.38 10.52
CA LEU A 112 9.77 -1.91 9.24
C LEU A 112 8.33 -1.42 9.41
N VAL A 113 7.51 -2.08 10.24
CA VAL A 113 6.15 -1.62 10.56
C VAL A 113 6.18 -0.30 11.32
N GLU A 114 6.96 -0.22 12.40
CA GLU A 114 7.04 0.97 13.26
C GLU A 114 7.56 2.18 12.50
N GLN A 115 8.52 1.98 11.60
CA GLN A 115 9.10 3.00 10.74
C GLN A 115 8.28 3.24 9.45
N ARG A 116 7.14 2.54 9.28
CA ARG A 116 6.21 2.67 8.13
C ARG A 116 6.90 2.48 6.78
N ILE A 117 7.78 1.49 6.71
CA ILE A 117 8.50 1.09 5.51
C ILE A 117 7.74 -0.06 4.84
N MET A 118 7.42 0.14 3.57
CA MET A 118 6.63 -0.75 2.73
C MET A 118 7.29 -0.85 1.36
N ALA A 119 6.90 -1.82 0.55
CA ALA A 119 7.48 -2.01 -0.76
C ALA A 119 6.49 -2.54 -1.78
N THR A 120 6.65 -2.08 -3.01
CA THR A 120 5.96 -2.59 -4.18
C THR A 120 6.94 -2.92 -5.29
N PHE A 121 6.53 -3.74 -6.23
CA PHE A 121 7.25 -4.02 -7.45
C PHE A 121 6.27 -4.23 -8.59
N ARG A 122 6.79 -4.27 -9.81
CA ARG A 122 6.04 -4.71 -10.99
C ARG A 122 6.75 -5.91 -11.59
N THR A 123 5.98 -6.90 -12.03
CA THR A 123 6.52 -7.97 -12.88
C THR A 123 6.53 -7.45 -14.30
N THR A 124 7.71 -7.14 -14.82
CA THR A 124 7.91 -6.55 -16.15
C THR A 124 8.54 -7.57 -17.09
N PRO A 125 8.43 -7.41 -18.42
CA PRO A 125 9.13 -8.27 -19.38
C PRO A 125 10.63 -8.37 -19.09
N SER A 126 11.28 -7.22 -18.83
CA SER A 126 12.70 -7.15 -18.46
C SER A 126 13.02 -8.00 -17.22
N SER A 127 12.16 -7.95 -16.20
CA SER A 127 12.38 -8.72 -14.97
C SER A 127 12.30 -10.23 -15.13
N VAL A 128 11.53 -10.70 -16.12
CA VAL A 128 11.44 -12.13 -16.47
C VAL A 128 12.74 -12.60 -17.12
N GLU A 129 13.35 -11.76 -17.95
CA GLU A 129 14.61 -12.07 -18.63
C GLU A 129 15.81 -12.04 -17.68
N THR A 130 15.88 -11.04 -16.80
CA THR A 130 17.03 -10.83 -15.91
C THR A 130 16.94 -11.56 -14.57
N ASN A 131 15.76 -12.09 -14.21
CA ASN A 131 15.44 -12.58 -12.88
C ASN A 131 15.69 -11.56 -11.75
N THR A 132 15.52 -10.27 -12.07
CA THR A 132 15.64 -9.15 -11.14
C THR A 132 14.49 -8.19 -11.33
N VAL A 133 13.92 -7.68 -10.24
CA VAL A 133 12.91 -6.62 -10.28
C VAL A 133 13.40 -5.37 -9.56
N SER A 134 12.95 -4.22 -10.08
CA SER A 134 13.11 -2.96 -9.38
C SER A 134 12.02 -2.83 -8.32
N VAL A 135 12.42 -2.97 -7.06
CA VAL A 135 11.57 -2.77 -5.89
C VAL A 135 11.51 -1.30 -5.54
N THR A 136 10.30 -0.75 -5.49
CA THR A 136 10.05 0.59 -4.95
C THR A 136 9.78 0.50 -3.46
N LEU A 137 10.76 0.88 -2.65
CA LEU A 137 10.59 1.15 -1.24
C LEU A 137 9.83 2.45 -1.03
N LEU A 138 8.92 2.44 -0.07
CA LEU A 138 8.13 3.56 0.39
C LEU A 138 8.34 3.72 1.89
N ARG A 139 8.59 4.95 2.34
CA ARG A 139 8.55 5.33 3.76
C ARG A 139 7.53 6.46 3.94
N LEU A 140 6.52 6.22 4.77
CA LEU A 140 5.57 7.25 5.20
C LEU A 140 6.11 7.95 6.45
N LEU A 141 6.36 9.26 6.37
CA LEU A 141 6.96 10.01 7.47
C LEU A 141 6.00 10.15 8.68
N PRO A 142 6.51 10.57 9.85
CA PRO A 142 5.70 10.75 11.05
C PRO A 142 4.46 11.64 10.88
N ASP A 143 4.53 12.63 9.97
CA ASP A 143 3.43 13.54 9.61
C ASP A 143 2.25 12.88 8.89
N GLN A 144 2.39 11.60 8.51
CA GLN A 144 1.38 10.79 7.81
C GLN A 144 0.95 11.36 6.44
N GLN A 145 1.74 12.27 5.88
CA GLN A 145 1.45 12.90 4.59
C GLN A 145 2.63 12.77 3.64
N THR A 146 3.85 13.00 4.15
CA THR A 146 5.06 13.01 3.35
C THR A 146 5.53 11.57 3.10
N ARG A 147 5.78 11.27 1.82
CA ARG A 147 6.23 9.96 1.37
C ARG A 147 7.59 10.08 0.70
N LYS A 148 8.55 9.29 1.18
CA LYS A 148 9.84 9.10 0.50
C LYS A 148 9.80 7.80 -0.27
N ARG A 149 10.41 7.80 -1.46
CA ARG A 149 10.52 6.61 -2.30
C ARG A 149 11.97 6.38 -2.72
N MET A 150 12.34 5.12 -2.81
CA MET A 150 13.65 4.69 -3.27
C MET A 150 13.50 3.41 -4.08
N ARG A 151 14.28 3.27 -5.15
CA ARG A 151 14.38 2.01 -5.89
C ARG A 151 15.64 1.24 -5.51
N LEU A 152 15.48 -0.07 -5.36
CA LEU A 152 16.56 -1.04 -5.26
C LEU A 152 16.23 -2.23 -6.15
N GLU A 153 17.26 -2.96 -6.56
CA GLU A 153 17.09 -4.19 -7.31
C GLU A 153 17.02 -5.37 -6.34
N ALA A 154 16.11 -6.31 -6.60
CA ALA A 154 15.98 -7.54 -5.83
C ALA A 154 15.91 -8.73 -6.80
N ALA A 155 16.44 -9.88 -6.36
CA ALA A 155 16.27 -11.13 -7.09
C ALA A 155 14.80 -11.53 -7.11
N ALA A 156 14.32 -11.93 -8.29
CA ALA A 156 12.94 -12.32 -8.52
C ALA A 156 12.89 -13.32 -9.67
N GLU A 157 12.68 -14.59 -9.34
CA GLU A 157 12.60 -15.67 -10.33
C GLU A 157 11.39 -15.45 -11.24
N LEU A 158 11.62 -15.40 -12.56
CA LEU A 158 10.58 -15.09 -13.54
C LEU A 158 9.84 -13.77 -13.23
N GLY A 159 10.54 -12.78 -12.67
CA GLY A 159 9.96 -11.50 -12.27
C GLY A 159 9.02 -11.57 -11.06
N VAL A 160 9.02 -12.68 -10.33
CA VAL A 160 8.22 -12.88 -9.12
C VAL A 160 9.11 -12.87 -7.88
N ILE A 161 8.82 -11.96 -6.95
CA ILE A 161 9.41 -12.00 -5.61
C ILE A 161 8.65 -13.05 -4.78
N SER A 162 9.36 -14.12 -4.40
CA SER A 162 8.87 -15.15 -3.47
C SER A 162 9.26 -14.89 -2.01
N THR A 163 10.18 -13.94 -1.79
CA THR A 163 10.67 -13.52 -0.47
C THR A 163 9.80 -12.42 0.13
N ASN A 164 10.05 -12.10 1.40
CA ASN A 164 9.39 -11.00 2.10
C ASN A 164 10.30 -9.75 2.19
N LEU A 165 9.74 -8.65 2.66
CA LEU A 165 10.45 -7.38 2.76
C LEU A 165 11.63 -7.45 3.74
N THR A 166 11.56 -8.24 4.82
CA THR A 166 12.69 -8.37 5.74
C THR A 166 13.88 -9.05 5.07
N GLU A 167 13.65 -10.07 4.23
CA GLU A 167 14.70 -10.69 3.42
C GLU A 167 15.27 -9.74 2.37
N VAL A 168 14.41 -9.05 1.61
CA VAL A 168 14.85 -8.04 0.62
C VAL A 168 15.72 -6.96 1.28
N MET A 169 15.29 -6.44 2.43
CA MET A 169 16.02 -5.43 3.18
C MET A 169 17.34 -5.98 3.74
N ALA A 170 17.35 -7.19 4.29
CA ALA A 170 18.57 -7.81 4.81
C ALA A 170 19.60 -8.02 3.69
N THR A 171 19.20 -8.58 2.54
CA THR A 171 20.09 -8.75 1.38
C THR A 171 20.62 -7.40 0.88
N ALA A 172 19.75 -6.39 0.75
CA ALA A 172 20.17 -5.06 0.31
C ALA A 172 21.12 -4.35 1.30
N TRP A 173 21.00 -4.66 2.59
CA TRP A 173 21.88 -4.09 3.63
C TRP A 173 23.30 -4.66 3.62
N LEU A 174 23.50 -5.85 3.05
CA LEU A 174 24.82 -6.50 2.94
C LEU A 174 25.71 -5.85 1.86
N ASP A 175 25.13 -5.23 0.84
CA ASP A 175 25.88 -4.50 -0.18
C ASP A 175 26.25 -3.08 0.32
N PRO A 176 27.54 -2.74 0.49
CA PRO A 176 27.95 -1.43 1.03
C PRO A 176 27.48 -0.23 0.19
N ALA A 177 27.33 -0.39 -1.12
CA ALA A 177 26.85 0.69 -1.99
C ALA A 177 25.35 0.95 -1.75
N THR A 178 24.54 -0.11 -1.75
CA THR A 178 23.10 -0.04 -1.48
C THR A 178 22.81 0.36 -0.04
N GLN A 179 23.56 -0.16 0.93
CA GLN A 179 23.44 0.20 2.35
C GLN A 179 23.62 1.71 2.57
N ARG A 180 24.61 2.35 1.94
CA ARG A 180 24.80 3.80 2.05
C ARG A 180 23.58 4.57 1.53
N ARG A 181 23.06 4.17 0.36
CA ARG A 181 21.85 4.80 -0.22
C ARG A 181 20.63 4.57 0.67
N LEU A 182 20.48 3.37 1.26
CA LEU A 182 19.41 3.05 2.20
C LEU A 182 19.49 3.90 3.46
N ARG A 183 20.68 4.07 4.05
CA ARG A 183 20.86 4.96 5.21
C ARG A 183 20.46 6.41 4.89
N THR A 184 20.82 6.92 3.71
CA THR A 184 20.36 8.25 3.26
C THR A 184 18.85 8.33 3.08
N PHE A 185 18.22 7.29 2.54
CA PHE A 185 16.76 7.24 2.38
C PHE A 185 16.02 7.13 3.71
N LEU A 186 16.55 6.35 4.64
CA LEU A 186 15.94 6.06 5.94
C LEU A 186 16.16 7.16 6.97
N GLU A 187 17.25 7.93 6.87
CA GLU A 187 17.57 9.03 7.78
C GLU A 187 17.52 8.58 9.26
N ASP A 188 16.61 9.16 10.05
CA ASP A 188 16.34 8.85 11.45
C ASP A 188 15.89 7.39 11.68
N SER A 189 15.28 6.75 10.69
CA SER A 189 14.91 5.33 10.76
C SER A 189 16.07 4.38 10.46
N ALA A 190 17.25 4.86 10.04
CA ALA A 190 18.37 3.98 9.70
C ALA A 190 18.89 3.20 10.91
N GLU A 191 18.98 3.84 12.08
CA GLU A 191 19.52 3.23 13.31
C GLU A 191 18.59 2.14 13.90
N PRO A 192 17.26 2.35 14.02
CA PRO A 192 16.35 1.27 14.39
C PRO A 192 16.40 0.07 13.45
N ILE A 193 16.56 0.30 12.14
CA ILE A 193 16.64 -0.78 11.15
C ILE A 193 17.95 -1.55 11.28
N ASP A 194 19.08 -0.87 11.45
CA ASP A 194 20.38 -1.51 11.68
C ASP A 194 20.39 -2.34 12.97
N THR A 195 19.83 -1.80 14.05
CA THR A 195 19.67 -2.53 15.32
C THR A 195 18.83 -3.79 15.14
N ALA A 196 17.72 -3.70 14.40
CA ALA A 196 16.84 -4.84 14.16
C ALA A 196 17.51 -5.92 13.29
N LEU A 197 18.33 -5.52 12.31
CA LEU A 197 19.15 -6.43 11.51
C LEU A 197 20.18 -7.17 12.38
N GLN A 198 20.92 -6.46 13.23
CA GLN A 198 21.87 -7.08 14.16
C GLN A 198 21.17 -8.07 15.13
N GLN A 199 19.96 -7.75 15.60
CA GLN A 199 19.18 -8.68 16.44
C GLN A 199 18.70 -9.91 15.69
N ARG A 200 18.42 -9.79 14.39
CA ARG A 200 18.04 -10.90 13.52
C ARG A 200 19.21 -11.86 13.31
N ASP A 201 20.41 -11.35 13.08
CA ASP A 201 21.61 -12.16 12.79
C ASP A 201 22.16 -12.90 14.02
N ASN A 202 21.82 -12.43 15.23
CA ASN A 202 22.23 -13.04 16.49
C ASN A 202 21.27 -14.13 17.02
N ARG A 203 20.28 -14.55 16.22
CA ARG A 203 19.31 -15.61 16.54
C ARG A 203 19.59 -16.89 15.77
#